data_AF-A0A2I9DV91-F1
#
_entry.id   AF-A0A2I9DV91-F1
#
_cell.length_a   1.000
_cell.length_b   1.000
_cell.length_c   1.000
_cell.angle_alpha   90.00
_cell.angle_beta   90.00
_cell.angle_gamma   90.00
#
_symmetry.space_group_name_H-M   'P 1'
#
loop_
_entity.id
_entity.type
_entity.pdbx_description
1 polymer ?
#
loop_
_entity_poly.entity_id
_entity_poly.type
_entity_poly.pdbx_seq_one_letter_code
_entity_poly.pdbx_strand_id
1 'polypeptide(L)'
;MDDINQIPFNFDPRIGMIVGVMVGFLVFAVSLDLTWEKLLRVLKRPKAPTIGLVAQFGILPAIAFLTGLYLTDSPSIALGLLLVACCPGGALSNYLTGVAH
;
A
#
# COMPACT_ATOMS: atom_id res chain seq x y z
N MET A 1 -5.59 -30.21 -0.17
CA MET A 1 -4.86 -29.01 -0.64
C MET A 1 -5.83 -27.92 -1.12
N ASP A 2 -7.12 -28.02 -0.78
CA ASP A 2 -8.19 -27.05 -1.08
C ASP A 2 -8.66 -26.30 0.18
N ASP A 3 -8.02 -26.55 1.32
CA ASP A 3 -8.52 -26.18 2.65
C ASP A 3 -8.46 -24.66 2.96
N ILE A 4 -7.53 -23.92 2.36
CA ILE A 4 -7.40 -22.46 2.59
C ILE A 4 -8.53 -21.64 1.96
N ASN A 5 -9.27 -22.17 0.99
CA ASN A 5 -10.42 -21.49 0.39
C ASN A 5 -11.71 -21.64 1.21
N GLN A 6 -11.70 -22.47 2.26
CA GLN A 6 -12.88 -22.77 3.07
C GLN A 6 -12.88 -22.12 4.45
N ILE A 7 -11.86 -21.34 4.79
CA ILE A 7 -11.83 -20.55 6.02
C ILE A 7 -12.91 -19.47 5.85
N PRO A 8 -14.02 -19.48 6.63
CA PRO A 8 -15.02 -18.44 6.54
C PRO A 8 -14.34 -17.15 6.98
N PHE A 9 -13.99 -16.32 6.00
CA PHE A 9 -13.42 -15.01 6.25
C PHE A 9 -14.49 -14.22 7.01
N ASN A 10 -14.28 -14.06 8.32
CA ASN A 10 -15.25 -13.47 9.22
C ASN A 10 -15.28 -11.96 8.99
N PHE A 11 -16.00 -11.56 7.93
CA PHE A 11 -16.31 -10.16 7.62
C PHE A 11 -17.34 -9.64 8.63
N ASP A 12 -16.92 -9.49 9.89
CA ASP A 12 -17.75 -8.82 10.87
C ASP A 12 -17.91 -7.35 10.46
N PRO A 13 -19.14 -6.87 10.18
CA PRO A 13 -19.37 -5.51 9.73
C PRO A 13 -18.86 -4.45 10.71
N ARG A 14 -18.77 -4.77 12.01
CA ARG A 14 -18.27 -3.87 13.05
C ARG A 14 -16.77 -3.68 12.93
N ILE A 15 -16.02 -4.76 12.67
CA ILE A 15 -14.56 -4.70 12.49
C ILE A 15 -14.24 -3.88 11.23
N GLY A 16 -14.95 -4.10 10.12
CA GLY A 16 -14.78 -3.32 8.90
C GLY A 16 -15.03 -1.82 9.11
N MET A 17 -16.06 -1.47 9.89
CA MET A 17 -16.35 -0.07 10.24
C MET A 17 -15.24 0.55 11.10
N ILE A 18 -14.74 -0.17 12.11
CA ILE A 18 -13.64 0.31 12.97
C ILE A 18 -12.38 0.55 12.15
N VAL A 19 -11.98 -0.41 11.30
CA VAL A 19 -10.81 -0.28 10.41
C VAL A 19 -11.00 0.90 9.45
N GLY A 20 -12.18 1.05 8.85
CA GLY A 20 -12.49 2.15 7.95
C GLY A 20 -12.35 3.52 8.63
N VAL A 21 -12.86 3.67 9.86
CA VAL A 21 -12.73 4.90 10.65
C VAL A 21 -11.27 5.17 10.99
N MET A 22 -10.51 4.15 11.41
CA MET A 22 -9.09 4.28 11.74
C MET A 22 -8.26 4.70 10.53
N VAL A 23 -8.45 4.06 9.37
CA VAL A 23 -7.78 4.43 8.12
C VAL A 23 -8.17 5.84 7.69
N GLY A 24 -9.45 6.21 7.82
CA GLY A 24 -9.93 7.56 7.55
C GLY A 24 -9.22 8.62 8.41
N PHE A 25 -9.09 8.37 9.72
CA PHE A 25 -8.33 9.25 10.62
C PHE A 25 -6.84 9.32 10.28
N LEU A 26 -6.22 8.20 9.88
CA LEU A 26 -4.83 8.16 9.43
C LEU A 26 -4.60 9.05 8.21
N VAL A 27 -5.45 8.91 7.18
CA VAL A 27 -5.37 9.73 5.96
C VAL A 27 -5.67 11.20 6.26
N PHE A 28 -6.61 11.47 7.16
CA PHE A 28 -6.91 12.83 7.62
C PHE A 28 -5.71 13.48 8.33
N ALA A 29 -5.06 12.77 9.25
CA ALA A 29 -3.85 13.26 9.93
C ALA A 29 -2.70 13.53 8.95
N VAL A 30 -2.48 12.64 7.97
CA VAL A 30 -1.49 12.85 6.90
C VAL A 30 -1.84 14.08 6.05
N SER A 31 -3.12 14.31 5.80
CA SER A 31 -3.60 15.48 5.04
C SER A 31 -3.36 16.80 5.78
N LEU A 32 -3.43 16.80 7.11
CA LEU A 32 -3.14 17.99 7.93
C LEU A 32 -1.64 18.34 7.95
N ASP A 33 -0.74 17.37 7.80
CA ASP A 33 0.72 17.58 7.72
C ASP A 33 1.18 18.16 6.36
N LEU A 34 0.26 18.24 5.38
CA LEU A 34 0.55 18.71 4.04
C LEU A 34 0.60 20.25 3.97
N THR A 35 1.80 20.80 4.09
CA THR A 35 2.05 22.24 3.89
C THR A 35 2.15 22.59 2.40
N TRP A 36 1.66 23.77 2.02
CA TRP A 36 1.75 24.32 0.66
C TRP A 36 3.20 24.30 0.11
N GLU A 37 4.19 24.61 0.95
CA GLU A 37 5.60 24.56 0.57
C GLU A 37 6.10 23.16 0.19
N LYS A 38 5.62 22.11 0.87
CA LYS A 38 5.94 20.70 0.53
C LYS A 38 5.36 20.36 -0.84
N LEU A 39 4.12 20.80 -1.12
CA LEU A 39 3.45 20.60 -2.41
C LEU A 39 4.22 21.29 -3.55
N LEU A 40 4.61 22.55 -3.37
CA LEU A 40 5.40 23.29 -4.35
C LEU A 40 6.78 22.66 -4.59
N ARG A 41 7.42 22.12 -3.55
CA ARG A 41 8.72 21.45 -3.69
C ARG A 41 8.61 20.20 -4.55
N VAL A 42 7.56 19.39 -4.35
CA VAL A 42 7.25 18.23 -5.18
C VAL A 42 6.99 18.64 -6.63
N LEU A 43 6.23 19.73 -6.84
CA LEU A 43 5.95 20.25 -8.18
C LEU A 43 7.20 20.79 -8.90
N LYS A 44 8.11 21.43 -8.16
CA LYS A 44 9.37 21.97 -8.70
C LYS A 44 10.42 20.90 -9.00
N ARG A 45 10.39 19.75 -8.32
CA ARG A 45 11.32 18.64 -8.53
C ARG A 45 10.56 17.32 -8.68
N PRO A 46 9.86 17.11 -9.81
CA PRO A 46 9.01 15.94 -10.01
C PRO A 46 9.80 14.65 -10.19
N LYS A 47 11.07 14.72 -10.62
CA LYS A 47 11.89 13.55 -10.98
C LYS A 47 11.95 12.49 -9.88
N ALA A 48 12.19 12.90 -8.63
CA ALA A 48 12.27 11.98 -7.50
C ALA A 48 10.92 11.30 -7.17
N PRO A 49 9.80 12.04 -6.99
CA PRO A 49 8.49 11.44 -6.78
C PRO A 49 8.03 10.55 -7.95
N THR A 50 8.32 10.92 -9.20
CA THR A 50 7.93 10.11 -10.36
C THR A 50 8.66 8.78 -10.41
N ILE A 51 9.95 8.74 -10.08
CA ILE A 51 10.72 7.48 -10.03
C ILE A 51 10.19 6.59 -8.92
N GLY A 52 9.88 7.18 -7.74
CA GLY A 52 9.23 6.46 -6.65
C GLY A 52 7.87 5.88 -7.04
N LEU A 53 7.04 6.65 -7.75
CA LEU A 53 5.73 6.20 -8.23
C LEU A 53 5.86 5.04 -9.23
N VAL A 54 6.79 5.13 -10.18
CA VAL A 54 7.05 4.09 -11.17
C VAL A 54 7.59 2.82 -10.51
N ALA A 55 8.46 2.95 -9.51
CA ALA A 55 8.93 1.81 -8.74
C ALA A 55 7.79 1.17 -7.91
N GLN A 56 6.95 1.99 -7.30
CA GLN A 56 5.86 1.53 -6.42
C GLN A 56 4.72 0.84 -7.19
N PHE A 57 4.32 1.38 -8.34
CA PHE A 57 3.20 0.86 -9.13
C PHE A 57 3.61 0.04 -10.36
N GLY A 58 4.90 0.02 -10.70
CA GLY A 58 5.43 -0.81 -11.77
C GLY A 58 6.24 -1.98 -11.21
N ILE A 59 7.34 -1.69 -10.53
CA ILE A 59 8.32 -2.71 -10.10
C ILE A 59 7.74 -3.61 -9.00
N LEU A 60 7.16 -3.03 -7.96
CA LEU A 60 6.61 -3.80 -6.83
C LEU A 60 5.47 -4.75 -7.24
N PRO A 61 4.43 -4.32 -7.99
CA PRO A 61 3.39 -5.24 -8.44
C PRO A 61 3.90 -6.23 -9.48
N ALA A 62 4.88 -5.90 -10.32
CA ALA A 62 5.50 -6.87 -11.21
C ALA A 62 6.21 -7.98 -10.43
N ILE A 63 6.94 -7.64 -9.37
CA ILE A 63 7.57 -8.63 -8.48
C ILE A 63 6.52 -9.46 -7.75
N ALA A 64 5.45 -8.83 -7.24
CA ALA A 64 4.36 -9.54 -6.56
C ALA A 64 3.64 -10.51 -7.52
N PHE A 65 3.43 -10.12 -8.77
CA PHE A 65 2.85 -10.96 -9.81
C PHE A 65 3.75 -12.15 -10.16
N LEU A 66 5.06 -11.92 -10.38
CA LEU A 66 6.01 -12.99 -10.65
C LEU A 66 6.12 -13.95 -9.46
N THR A 67 6.18 -13.42 -8.24
CA THR A 67 6.21 -14.24 -7.03
C THR A 67 4.90 -15.04 -6.88
N GLY A 68 3.76 -14.43 -7.18
CA GLY A 68 2.46 -15.09 -7.17
C GLY A 68 2.39 -16.25 -8.17
N LEU A 69 2.98 -16.11 -9.35
CA LEU A 69 3.02 -17.19 -10.35
C LEU A 69 3.91 -18.38 -9.96
N TYR A 70 4.99 -18.14 -9.20
CA TYR A 70 5.97 -19.18 -8.87
C TYR A 70 5.79 -19.80 -7.47
N LEU A 71 5.25 -19.07 -6.49
CA LEU A 71 5.23 -19.49 -5.08
C LEU A 71 3.82 -19.81 -4.54
N THR A 72 2.74 -19.55 -5.29
CA THR A 72 1.38 -19.84 -4.78
C THR A 72 0.54 -20.60 -5.79
N ASP A 73 0.01 -21.75 -5.37
CA ASP A 73 -0.96 -22.54 -6.15
C ASP A 73 -2.39 -22.02 -5.97
N SER A 74 -2.64 -21.16 -4.97
CA SER A 74 -3.98 -20.62 -4.67
C SER A 74 -4.19 -19.23 -5.27
N PRO A 75 -5.08 -19.08 -6.27
CA PRO A 75 -5.30 -17.81 -6.96
C PRO A 75 -5.82 -16.69 -6.02
N SER A 76 -6.53 -17.06 -4.93
CA SER A 76 -7.04 -16.11 -3.93
C SER A 76 -5.90 -15.38 -3.19
N ILE A 77 -4.81 -16.09 -2.87
CA ILE A 77 -3.65 -15.53 -2.16
C ILE A 77 -2.80 -14.67 -3.11
N ALA A 78 -2.62 -15.12 -4.36
CA ALA A 78 -1.94 -14.34 -5.38
C ALA A 78 -2.61 -12.98 -5.60
N LEU A 79 -3.94 -12.98 -5.68
CA LEU A 79 -4.72 -11.75 -5.85
C LEU A 79 -4.61 -10.83 -4.63
N GLY A 80 -4.68 -11.39 -3.41
CA GLY A 80 -4.47 -10.62 -2.17
C GLY A 80 -3.09 -9.98 -2.10
N LEU A 81 -2.04 -10.71 -2.49
CA LEU A 81 -0.67 -10.20 -2.53
C LEU A 81 -0.51 -9.07 -3.55
N LEU A 82 -1.12 -9.21 -4.74
CA LEU A 82 -1.11 -8.19 -5.78
C LEU A 82 -1.86 -6.93 -5.32
N LEU A 83 -3.03 -7.08 -4.69
CA LEU A 83 -3.82 -5.96 -4.16
C LEU A 83 -3.03 -5.17 -3.08
N VAL A 84 -2.31 -5.88 -2.21
CA VAL A 84 -1.44 -5.25 -1.21
C VAL A 84 -0.26 -4.53 -1.87
N ALA A 85 0.38 -5.14 -2.87
CA ALA A 85 1.51 -4.53 -3.59
C ALA A 85 1.12 -3.29 -4.40
N CYS A 86 -0.12 -3.23 -4.88
CA CYS A 86 -0.68 -2.06 -5.56
C CYS A 86 -1.12 -0.94 -4.60
N CYS A 87 -1.22 -1.21 -3.30
CA CYS A 87 -1.61 -0.18 -2.34
C CYS A 87 -0.46 0.83 -2.18
N PRO A 88 -0.72 2.15 -2.23
CA PRO A 88 0.33 3.15 -2.11
C PRO A 88 1.10 2.99 -0.79
N GLY A 89 2.42 2.86 -0.88
CA GLY A 89 3.31 2.81 0.28
C GLY A 89 3.15 4.05 1.15
N GLY A 90 2.78 3.84 2.42
CA GLY A 90 2.40 4.91 3.34
C GLY A 90 3.53 5.86 3.70
N ALA A 91 3.15 7.04 4.22
CA ALA A 91 4.02 8.10 4.76
C ALA A 91 5.13 7.60 5.74
N LEU A 92 4.98 6.39 6.28
CA LEU A 92 6.00 5.65 7.03
C LEU A 92 7.33 5.52 6.28
N SER A 93 7.34 5.32 4.96
CA SER A 93 8.60 5.23 4.20
C SER A 93 9.36 6.56 4.19
N ASN A 94 8.63 7.68 4.13
CA ASN A 94 9.23 9.02 4.17
C ASN A 94 9.71 9.36 5.59
N TYR A 95 8.98 8.92 6.62
CA TYR A 95 9.41 9.02 8.02
C TYR A 95 10.67 8.20 8.30
N LEU A 96 10.69 6.93 7.89
CA LEU A 96 11.85 6.03 8.03
C LEU A 96 13.08 6.57 7.31
N THR A 97 12.93 7.17 6.13
CA THR A 97 14.04 7.85 5.45
C THR A 97 14.51 9.09 6.22
N GLY A 98 13.62 9.82 6.89
CA GLY A 98 13.97 10.96 7.74
C GLY A 98 14.69 10.58 9.04
N VAL A 99 14.50 9.36 9.55
CA VAL A 99 15.30 8.81 10.67
C VAL A 99 16.49 7.96 10.24
N ALA A 100 16.62 7.64 8.95
CA ALA A 100 17.72 6.86 8.39
C ALA A 100 19.02 7.66 8.17
N HIS A 101 19.03 8.95 8.53
CA HIS A 101 20.18 9.87 8.51
C HIS A 101 20.55 10.42 7.12
#